data_AF-A7S063-F1
#
_entry.id   AF-A7S063-F1
#
_cell.length_a   1.000
_cell.length_b   1.000
_cell.length_c   1.000
_cell.angle_alpha   90.00
_cell.angle_beta   90.00
_cell.angle_gamma   90.00
#
_symmetry.space_group_name_H-M   'P 1'
#
loop_
_entity.id
_entity.type
_entity.pdbx_description
1 polymer ?
#
loop_
_entity_poly.entity_id
_entity_poly.type
_entity_poly.pdbx_seq_one_letter_code
_entity_poly.pdbx_strand_id
1 'polypeptide(L)' 'VSKQRRTANERERNRVQQVNAAFETLRNKIPLRALEKKPSKIDTIRLATRYIQDLTQLLS' A
#
# COMPACT_ATOMS: atom_id res chain seq x y z
N VAL A 1 -10.42 -5.73 29.96
CA VAL A 1 -10.85 -5.84 28.53
C VAL A 1 -11.65 -7.11 28.37
N SER A 2 -12.90 -7.07 27.90
CA SER A 2 -13.71 -8.30 27.75
C SER A 2 -13.12 -9.25 26.69
N LYS A 3 -13.40 -10.57 26.81
CA LYS A 3 -12.96 -11.58 25.83
C LYS A 3 -13.40 -11.21 24.41
N GLN A 4 -14.64 -10.74 24.25
CA GLN A 4 -15.18 -10.24 22.98
C GLN A 4 -14.38 -9.04 22.44
N ARG A 5 -14.06 -8.05 23.29
CA ARG A 5 -13.27 -6.88 22.86
C ARG A 5 -11.85 -7.26 22.43
N ARG A 6 -11.22 -8.25 23.09
CA ARG A 6 -9.90 -8.77 22.67
C ARG A 6 -9.97 -9.42 21.28
N THR A 7 -10.94 -10.30 21.06
CA THR A 7 -11.13 -10.97 19.76
C THR A 7 -11.45 -9.98 18.63
N ALA A 8 -12.26 -8.95 18.89
CA ALA A 8 -12.55 -7.91 17.92
C ALA A 8 -11.28 -7.11 17.54
N ASN A 9 -10.47 -6.71 18.53
CA ASN A 9 -9.22 -5.99 18.30
C ASN A 9 -8.19 -6.82 17.51
N GLU A 10 -8.12 -8.12 17.76
CA GLU A 10 -7.24 -9.03 17.02
C GLU A 10 -7.66 -9.16 15.55
N ARG A 11 -8.96 -9.31 15.29
CA ARG A 11 -9.49 -9.33 13.91
C ARG A 11 -9.15 -8.04 13.16
N GLU A 12 -9.35 -6.90 13.79
CA GLU A 12 -9.05 -5.61 13.15
C GLU A 12 -7.54 -5.43 12.90
N ARG A 13 -6.70 -5.89 13.84
CA ARG A 13 -5.25 -5.91 13.65
C ARG A 13 -4.86 -6.74 12.43
N ASN A 14 -5.41 -7.95 12.28
CA ASN A 14 -5.14 -8.82 11.14
C ASN A 14 -5.61 -8.18 9.82
N ARG A 15 -6.79 -7.56 9.82
CA ARG A 15 -7.31 -6.83 8.65
C ARG A 15 -6.37 -5.68 8.24
N VAL A 16 -5.91 -4.89 9.21
CA VAL A 16 -4.97 -3.78 8.95
C VAL A 16 -3.60 -4.28 8.49
N GLN A 17 -3.11 -5.40 9.02
CA GLN A 17 -1.88 -6.05 8.54
C GLN A 17 -1.99 -6.46 7.08
N GLN A 18 -3.11 -7.05 6.65
CA GLN A 18 -3.35 -7.40 5.24
C GLN A 18 -3.33 -6.17 4.33
N VAL A 19 -3.96 -5.07 4.76
CA VAL A 19 -3.92 -3.80 4.02
C VAL A 19 -2.50 -3.25 3.91
N ASN A 20 -1.72 -3.30 4.99
CA ASN A 20 -0.33 -2.85 4.96
C ASN A 20 0.52 -3.70 4.03
N ALA A 21 0.33 -5.03 4.01
CA ALA A 21 1.01 -5.93 3.07
C ALA A 21 0.67 -5.59 1.61
N ALA A 22 -0.59 -5.29 1.31
CA ALA A 22 -1.00 -4.83 -0.01
C ALA A 22 -0.32 -3.50 -0.42
N PHE A 23 -0.16 -2.57 0.53
CA PHE A 23 0.60 -1.34 0.30
C PHE A 23 2.08 -1.62 -0.01
N GLU A 24 2.73 -2.57 0.65
CA GLU A 24 4.10 -2.97 0.32
C GLU A 24 4.20 -3.55 -1.09
N THR A 25 3.29 -4.46 -1.44
CA THR A 25 3.23 -5.02 -2.79
C THR A 25 3.07 -3.93 -3.85
N LEU A 26 2.19 -2.94 -3.60
CA LEU A 26 2.01 -1.82 -4.52
C LEU A 26 3.29 -0.97 -4.65
N ARG A 27 3.97 -0.67 -3.55
CA ARG A 27 5.25 0.08 -3.58
C ARG A 27 6.31 -0.61 -4.41
N ASN A 28 6.42 -1.94 -4.32
CA ASN A 28 7.39 -2.72 -5.08
C ASN A 28 7.10 -2.75 -6.59
N LYS A 29 5.90 -2.35 -7.03
CA LYS A 29 5.54 -2.23 -8.44
C LYS A 29 5.78 -0.83 -9.00
N ILE A 30 5.97 0.16 -8.15
CA ILE A 30 6.26 1.53 -8.55
C ILE A 30 7.77 1.65 -8.78
N PRO A 31 8.22 2.09 -9.97
CA PRO A 31 9.65 2.29 -10.21
C PRO A 31 10.14 3.48 -9.37
N LEU A 32 10.99 3.19 -8.38
CA LEU A 32 11.68 4.16 -7.54
C LEU A 32 13.19 3.98 -7.72
N ARG A 33 13.96 5.06 -7.54
CA ARG A 33 15.42 4.96 -7.55
C ARG A 33 15.89 4.20 -6.30
N ALA A 34 16.98 3.44 -6.40
CA ALA A 34 17.44 2.54 -5.32
C ALA A 34 17.72 3.22 -3.96
N LEU A 35 17.97 4.54 -3.95
CA LEU A 35 18.22 5.34 -2.74
C LEU A 35 17.00 6.17 -2.29
N GLU A 36 15.87 6.08 -2.99
CA GLU A 36 14.69 6.85 -2.64
C GLU A 36 14.00 6.29 -1.40
N LYS A 37 13.61 7.20 -0.52
CA LYS A 37 12.85 6.88 0.68
C LYS A 37 11.54 6.21 0.30
N LYS A 38 11.18 5.17 1.05
CA LYS A 38 9.88 4.49 0.94
C LYS A 38 8.72 5.51 1.02
N PRO A 39 7.84 5.57 0.01
CA PRO A 39 6.79 6.58 -0.07
C PRO A 39 5.72 6.37 1.02
N SER A 40 5.10 7.46 1.46
CA SER A 40 3.97 7.41 2.37
C SER A 40 2.77 6.68 1.71
N LYS A 41 1.72 6.34 2.48
CA LYS A 41 0.54 5.66 1.90
C LYS A 41 -0.12 6.52 0.81
N ILE A 42 -0.29 7.82 1.06
CA ILE A 42 -0.90 8.73 0.09
C ILE A 42 -0.02 8.90 -1.15
N ASP A 43 1.30 9.02 -0.97
CA ASP A 43 2.22 9.16 -2.09
C ASP A 43 2.28 7.87 -2.92
N THR A 44 2.21 6.71 -2.28
CA THR A 44 2.15 5.40 -2.96
C THR A 44 0.94 5.35 -3.91
N ILE A 45 -0.24 5.78 -3.45
CA ILE A 45 -1.44 5.79 -4.30
C ILE A 45 -1.29 6.78 -5.46
N ARG A 46 -0.82 8.00 -5.17
CA ARG A 46 -0.61 9.04 -6.19
C ARG A 46 0.38 8.60 -7.27
N LEU A 47 1.52 8.03 -6.86
CA LEU A 47 2.54 7.51 -7.75
C LEU A 47 2.02 6.34 -8.58
N ALA A 48 1.27 5.42 -7.97
CA ALA A 48 0.67 4.30 -8.70
C ALA A 48 -0.30 4.78 -9.79
N THR A 49 -1.20 5.72 -9.47
CA THR A 49 -2.12 6.29 -10.46
C THR A 49 -1.37 6.97 -11.59
N ARG A 50 -0.35 7.79 -11.26
CA ARG A 50 0.45 8.47 -12.27
C ARG A 50 1.19 7.48 -13.16
N TYR A 51 1.79 6.46 -12.58
CA TYR A 51 2.53 5.45 -13.32
C TYR A 51 1.64 4.66 -14.28
N ILE A 52 0.42 4.29 -13.87
CA ILE A 52 -0.56 3.66 -14.77
C ILE A 52 -0.89 4.59 -15.95
N GLN A 53 -1.06 5.89 -15.72
CA GLN A 53 -1.33 6.87 -16.78
C GLN A 53 -0.15 6.99 -17.75
N ASP A 54 1.07 7.08 -17.23
CA ASP A 54 2.29 7.18 -18.05
C ASP A 54 2.49 5.92 -18.92
N LEU A 55 2.28 4.73 -18.35
CA LEU A 55 2.34 3.47 -19.10
C LEU A 55 1.25 3.39 -20.17
N THR A 56 0.03 3.84 -19.86
CA THR A 56 -1.07 3.89 -20.84
C THR A 56 -0.75 4.82 -22.00
N GLN A 57 -0.16 5.98 -21.73
CA GLN A 57 0.26 6.95 -22.75
C GLN A 57 1.44 6.44 -23.60
N LEU A 58 2.35 5.66 -23.02
CA LEU A 58 3.47 5.08 -23.77
C LEU A 58 3.01 4.01 -24.77
N LEU A 59 1.93 3.30 -24.45
CA LEU A 59 1.39 2.21 -25.24
C LEU A 59 0.29 2.65 -26.24
N SER A 60 -0.15 3.91 -26.16
CA SER A 60 -1.10 4.51 -27.11
C SER A 60 -0.38 5.09 -28.32
#